data_AF-A0A562D0S6-F1
#
_entry.id   AF-A0A562D0S6-F1
#
_cell.length_a   1.000
_cell.length_b   1.000
_cell.length_c   1.000
_cell.angle_alpha   90.00
_cell.angle_beta   90.00
_cell.angle_gamma   90.00
#
_symmetry.space_group_name_H-M   'P 1'
#
loop_
_entity.id
_entity.type
_entity.pdbx_description
1 polymer ?
#
loop_
_entity_poly.entity_id
_entity_poly.type
_entity_poly.pdbx_seq_one_letter_code
_entity_poly.pdbx_strand_id
1 'polypeptide(L)' 'MSTARAALDRWIASGGQWDVVAESGDRVTVALCTCDGGEEMDRVVLLRDELPEAG' A
#
# COMPACT_ATOMS: atom_id res chain seq x y z
N MET A 1 -7.65 11.44 5.90
CA MET A 1 -6.42 10.64 5.80
C MET A 1 -6.50 9.52 6.81
N SER A 2 -6.76 8.31 6.33
CA SER A 2 -6.91 7.11 7.15
C SER A 2 -5.57 6.67 7.78
N THR A 3 -5.63 5.82 8.81
CA THR A 3 -4.43 5.20 9.41
C THR A 3 -3.72 4.28 8.42
N ALA A 4 -4.47 3.61 7.55
CA ALA A 4 -3.93 2.79 6.47
C ALA A 4 -3.10 3.62 5.48
N ARG A 5 -3.61 4.81 5.09
CA ARG A 5 -2.85 5.75 4.26
C ARG A 5 -1.55 6.18 4.94
N ALA A 6 -1.60 6.55 6.22
CA ALA A 6 -0.41 6.95 6.96
C ALA A 6 0.64 5.81 7.07
N ALA A 7 0.20 4.56 7.17
CA ALA A 7 1.07 3.39 7.16
C ALA A 7 1.76 3.20 5.80
N LEU A 8 1.00 3.32 4.70
CA LEU A 8 1.53 3.23 3.34
C LEU A 8 2.55 4.36 3.05
N ASP A 9 2.25 5.61 3.41
CA ASP A 9 3.17 6.73 3.22
C ASP A 9 4.50 6.51 3.97
N ARG A 10 4.42 5.99 5.21
CA ARG A 10 5.62 5.64 5.99
C ARG A 10 6.42 4.50 5.34
N TRP A 11 5.74 3.52 4.76
CA TRP A 11 6.38 2.41 4.06
C TRP A 11 7.15 2.91 2.84
N ILE A 12 6.51 3.72 2.00
CA ILE A 12 7.11 4.36 0.82
C ILE A 12 8.30 5.24 1.23
N ALA A 13 8.15 6.05 2.28
CA ALA A 13 9.23 6.89 2.80
C ALA A 13 10.43 6.08 3.31
N SER A 14 10.22 4.83 3.71
CA SER A 14 11.28 3.90 4.13
C SER A 14 11.94 3.16 2.94
N GLY A 15 11.46 3.38 1.72
CA GLY A 15 11.91 2.68 0.51
C GLY A 15 11.30 1.29 0.33
N GLY A 16 10.22 0.98 1.05
CA GLY A 16 9.51 -0.29 0.91
C GLY A 16 8.69 -0.33 -0.39
N GLN A 17 8.75 -1.46 -1.09
CA GLN A 17 7.89 -1.68 -2.25
C GLN A 17 6.47 -1.98 -1.83
N TRP A 18 5.50 -1.66 -2.68
CA TRP A 18 4.10 -1.98 -2.44
C TRP A 18 3.42 -2.28 -3.76
N ASP A 19 2.36 -3.08 -3.69
CA ASP A 19 1.57 -3.44 -4.87
C ASP A 19 0.09 -3.59 -4.52
N VAL A 20 -0.78 -3.28 -5.47
CA VAL A 20 -2.22 -3.47 -5.32
C VAL A 20 -2.56 -4.93 -5.62
N VAL A 21 -2.98 -5.66 -4.59
CA VAL A 21 -3.28 -7.10 -4.71
C VAL A 21 -4.77 -7.39 -4.81
N ALA A 22 -5.63 -6.46 -4.41
CA ALA A 22 -7.07 -6.58 -4.59
C ALA A 22 -7.75 -5.21 -4.62
N GLU A 23 -8.80 -5.10 -5.43
CA GLU A 23 -9.66 -3.92 -5.50
C GLU A 23 -11.12 -4.37 -5.41
N SER A 24 -11.90 -3.69 -4.57
CA SER A 24 -13.32 -3.95 -4.38
C SER A 24 -14.08 -2.63 -4.22
N GLY A 25 -14.66 -2.17 -5.33
CA GLY A 25 -15.31 -0.86 -5.40
C GLY A 25 -14.35 0.24 -4.98
N ASP A 26 -14.70 0.99 -3.94
CA ASP A 26 -13.89 2.10 -3.43
C ASP A 26 -12.77 1.65 -2.48
N ARG A 27 -12.63 0.35 -2.19
CA ARG A 27 -11.60 -0.18 -1.29
C ARG A 27 -10.49 -0.88 -2.07
N VAL A 28 -9.25 -0.57 -1.73
CA VAL A 28 -8.05 -1.15 -2.32
C VAL A 28 -7.23 -1.81 -1.22
N THR A 29 -6.81 -3.04 -1.47
CA THR A 29 -5.88 -3.79 -0.62
C THR A 29 -4.49 -3.70 -1.23
N VAL A 30 -3.56 -3.14 -0.47
CA VAL A 30 -2.17 -2.97 -0.85
C VAL A 30 -1.30 -3.91 -0.03
N ALA A 31 -0.49 -4.71 -0.69
CA ALA A 31 0.57 -5.49 -0.08
C ALA A 31 1.80 -4.60 0.11
N LEU A 32 2.39 -4.65 1.30
CA LEU A 32 3.66 -4.02 1.64
C LEU A 32 4.75 -5.08 1.48
N CYS A 33 5.58 -4.94 0.46
CA CYS A 33 6.61 -5.89 0.08
C CYS A 33 7.99 -5.44 0.55
N THR A 34 8.86 -6.38 0.88
CA THR A 34 10.27 -6.10 1.17
C THR A 34 10.96 -5.38 0.01
N CYS A 35 11.99 -4.59 0.33
CA CYS A 35 12.81 -3.88 -0.66
C CYS A 35 13.55 -4.83 -1.63
N ASP A 36 13.73 -6.10 -1.26
CA ASP A 36 14.41 -7.12 -2.06
C ASP A 36 13.49 -7.82 -3.08
N GLY A 37 12.23 -7.37 -3.19
CA GLY A 37 11.42 -7.65 -4.38
C GLY A 37 10.54 -8.89 -4.35
N GLY A 38 9.79 -9.12 -3.26
CA GLY A 38 8.57 -9.91 -3.42
C GLY A 38 7.93 -10.56 -2.20
N GLU A 39 8.58 -10.52 -1.03
CA GLU A 39 7.96 -11.11 0.15
C GLU A 39 7.02 -10.10 0.82
N GLU A 40 5.75 -10.46 0.90
CA GLU A 40 4.74 -9.65 1.55
C GLU A 40 4.99 -9.66 3.07
N MET A 41 5.24 -8.47 3.61
CA MET A 41 5.43 -8.25 5.04
C MET A 41 4.10 -7.96 5.73
N ASP A 42 3.23 -7.20 5.06
CA ASP A 42 1.95 -6.77 5.62
C ASP A 42 0.95 -6.38 4.52
N ARG A 43 -0.33 -6.22 4.86
CA ARG A 43 -1.38 -5.69 3.98
C ARG A 43 -2.17 -4.59 4.66
N VAL A 44 -2.41 -3.52 3.92
CA VAL A 44 -3.28 -2.43 4.34
C VAL A 44 -4.47 -2.29 3.40
N VAL A 45 -5.62 -1.94 3.96
CA VAL A 45 -6.82 -1.63 3.18
C VAL A 45 -7.10 -0.14 3.31
N LEU A 46 -7.11 0.56 2.17
CA LEU A 46 -7.39 1.99 2.07
C LEU A 46 -8.41 2.25 0.96
N LEU A 47 -8.87 3.49 0.84
CA LEU A 47 -9.76 3.86 -0.23
C LEU A 47 -8.99 4.06 -1.54
N ARG A 48 -9.65 3.83 -2.69
CA ARG A 48 -9.07 4.07 -4.02
C ARG A 48 -8.62 5.51 -4.21
N ASP A 49 -9.39 6.47 -3.69
CA ASP A 49 -9.07 7.90 -3.69
C ASP A 49 -7.86 8.23 -2.80
N GLU A 50 -7.57 7.38 -1.81
CA GLU A 50 -6.38 7.50 -0.96
C GLU A 50 -5.15 6.79 -1.53
N LEU A 51 -5.21 6.15 -2.71
CA LEU A 51 -4.03 5.51 -3.29
C LEU A 51 -3.09 6.58 -3.87
N PRO A 52 -1.78 6.55 -3.57
CA PRO A 52 -0.83 7.40 -4.30
C PRO A 52 -0.81 7.04 -5.79
N GLU A 53 -0.63 8.03 -6.65
CA GLU A 53 -0.39 7.80 -8.08
C GLU A 53 0.89 6.98 -8.18
N ALA A 54 0.78 5.67 -8.46
CA ALA A 54 1.92 4.79 -8.58
C ALA A 54 2.87 5.36 -9.65
N GLY A 55 4.07 5.77 -9.23
CA GLY A 55 5.10 6.34 -10.09
C GLY A 55 5.83 5.27 -10.89
#